data_AF-A0A1F6RAS9-F1
#
_entry.id   AF-A0A1F6RAS9-F1
#
_cell.length_a   1.000
_cell.length_b   1.000
_cell.length_c   1.000
_cell.angle_alpha   90.00
_cell.angle_beta   90.00
_cell.angle_gamma   90.00
#
_symmetry.space_group_name_H-M   'P 1'
#
loop_
_entity.id
_entity.type
_entity.pdbx_description
1 polymer ?
#
loop_
_entity_poly.entity_id
_entity_poly.type
_entity_poly.pdbx_seq_one_letter_code
_entity_poly.pdbx_strand_id
1 'polypeptide(L)'
;MEEINITEGLINMNDSVSAKETDWVQSCEDAAQNDEFFKTFRSSKAFQRVIEGTPRVGGIWNLKRLLKDKNFLKTLPLLQKSDIIGLPLNTIQFKFNEKSYNLSPTTIRYANNASNCVSFFGKDIFLGNTDIFEIGAGYGGEFKVFNDYSVALFNKKLDTKWHIYDLPSSIAVIKKFLSHFNYLPNFNELKKDSTEKNSNSLVISNGAFSEMTGSLLDEYFEAVISPAKYGYFISNFEIQSEPFGGWNTKKFIMRLKKCGKNDVAILPAEKYLSYFDQQAGSKLIVFGHTALKDDKSKIKDIILIKFIEFLDSCEDFFKNKFLKN
;
A
#
# COMPACT_ATOMS: atom_id res chain seq x y z
N MET A 1 51.03 1.17 -8.22
CA MET A 1 49.86 1.15 -7.33
C MET A 1 48.82 2.02 -8.01
N GLU A 2 47.90 1.39 -8.73
CA GLU A 2 46.79 2.08 -9.40
C GLU A 2 45.74 2.41 -8.33
N GLU A 3 45.41 3.69 -8.22
CA GLU A 3 44.27 4.15 -7.44
C GLU A 3 42.99 3.69 -8.13
N ILE A 4 42.30 2.74 -7.49
CA ILE A 4 40.96 2.33 -7.86
C ILE A 4 40.02 3.47 -7.48
N ASN A 5 39.63 4.27 -8.47
CA ASN A 5 38.59 5.27 -8.35
C ASN A 5 37.23 4.55 -8.28
N ILE A 6 36.72 4.34 -7.06
CA ILE A 6 35.36 3.86 -6.84
C ILE A 6 34.44 5.07 -6.93
N THR A 7 33.96 5.39 -8.13
CA THR A 7 32.75 6.21 -8.28
C THR A 7 31.54 5.31 -8.00
N GLU A 8 31.22 5.16 -6.72
CA GLU A 8 29.96 4.56 -6.26
C GLU A 8 28.80 5.36 -6.85
N GLY A 9 28.17 4.81 -7.90
CA GLY A 9 26.94 5.38 -8.44
C GLY A 9 25.86 5.31 -7.37
N LEU A 10 25.43 6.45 -6.82
CA LEU A 10 24.20 6.56 -6.04
C LEU A 10 23.01 6.23 -6.96
N ILE A 11 22.00 5.51 -6.46
CA ILE A 11 20.74 5.36 -7.22
C ILE A 11 20.14 6.75 -7.35
N ASN A 12 19.79 7.11 -8.58
CA ASN A 12 19.06 8.34 -8.82
C ASN A 12 17.61 8.17 -8.35
N MET A 13 17.35 8.38 -7.06
CA MET A 13 15.98 8.38 -6.49
C MET A 13 15.07 9.46 -7.12
N ASN A 14 15.65 10.36 -7.94
CA ASN A 14 14.93 11.37 -8.71
C ASN A 14 13.98 10.77 -9.77
N ASP A 15 13.93 9.46 -9.98
CA ASP A 15 13.01 8.83 -10.93
C ASP A 15 11.64 8.44 -10.33
N SER A 16 11.33 8.85 -9.09
CA SER A 16 9.95 8.81 -8.54
C SER A 16 9.24 10.16 -8.62
N VAL A 17 7.90 10.15 -8.74
CA VAL A 17 7.08 11.39 -8.75
C VAL A 17 7.35 12.24 -7.51
N SER A 18 7.28 11.66 -6.31
CA SER A 18 7.43 12.39 -5.04
C SER A 18 8.84 12.93 -4.81
N ALA A 19 9.90 12.27 -5.30
CA ALA A 19 11.27 12.80 -5.23
C ALA A 19 11.46 14.06 -6.10
N LYS A 20 10.69 14.19 -7.20
CA LYS A 20 10.70 15.38 -8.05
C LYS A 20 9.89 16.54 -7.46
N GLU A 21 9.04 16.28 -6.47
CA GLU A 21 8.27 17.32 -5.78
C GLU A 21 9.09 17.96 -4.64
N THR A 22 9.75 19.09 -4.92
CA THR A 22 10.54 19.83 -3.93
C THR A 22 9.77 20.15 -2.66
N ASP A 23 8.47 20.48 -2.80
CA ASP A 23 7.58 20.75 -1.66
C ASP A 23 7.42 19.53 -0.73
N TRP A 24 7.41 18.31 -1.28
CA TRP A 24 7.30 17.07 -0.50
C TRP A 24 8.57 16.83 0.31
N VAL A 25 9.73 16.93 -0.34
CA VAL A 25 11.04 16.73 0.30
C VAL A 25 11.22 17.74 1.44
N GLN A 26 10.99 19.03 1.17
CA GLN A 26 11.11 20.08 2.20
C GLN A 26 10.10 19.88 3.34
N SER A 27 8.84 19.54 3.03
CA SER A 27 7.84 19.30 4.08
C SER A 27 8.19 18.10 4.98
N CYS A 28 8.84 17.07 4.43
CA CYS A 28 9.33 15.95 5.23
C CYS A 28 10.47 16.37 6.16
N GLU A 29 11.42 17.16 5.66
CA GLU A 29 12.52 17.71 6.45
C GLU A 29 12.01 18.63 7.57
N ASP A 30 11.08 19.54 7.24
CA ASP A 30 10.44 20.43 8.22
C ASP A 30 9.68 19.64 9.28
N ALA A 31 8.94 18.59 8.90
CA ALA A 31 8.26 17.72 9.85
C ALA A 31 9.25 16.99 10.76
N ALA A 32 10.39 16.55 10.24
CA ALA A 32 11.41 15.89 11.04
C ALA A 32 12.08 16.85 12.04
N GLN A 33 12.43 18.06 11.62
CA GLN A 33 13.29 18.96 12.40
C GLN A 33 12.55 20.04 13.19
N ASN A 34 11.33 20.40 12.81
CA ASN A 34 10.55 21.45 13.44
C ASN A 34 9.33 20.86 14.16
N ASP A 35 9.32 20.94 15.50
CA ASP A 35 8.24 20.40 16.33
C ASP A 35 6.90 21.13 16.14
N GLU A 36 6.91 22.43 15.86
CA GLU A 36 5.66 23.16 15.58
C GLU A 36 5.06 22.74 14.24
N PHE A 37 5.88 22.56 13.20
CA PHE A 37 5.41 22.01 11.94
C PHE A 37 4.93 20.56 12.11
N PHE A 38 5.65 19.74 12.87
CA PHE A 38 5.27 18.36 13.16
C PHE A 38 3.91 18.22 13.88
N LYS A 39 3.46 19.22 14.65
CA LYS A 39 2.10 19.17 15.22
C LYS A 39 1.01 19.21 14.15
N THR A 40 1.32 19.71 12.96
CA THR A 40 0.34 20.00 11.90
C THR A 40 0.70 19.43 10.52
N PHE A 41 1.80 18.67 10.39
CA PHE A 41 2.36 18.27 9.09
C PHE A 41 1.35 17.54 8.19
N ARG A 42 0.43 16.73 8.76
CA ARG A 42 -0.56 15.98 7.99
C ARG A 42 -1.65 16.88 7.39
N SER A 43 -1.82 18.10 7.89
CA SER A 43 -2.67 19.13 7.27
C SER A 43 -1.97 19.95 6.20
N SER A 44 -0.65 19.82 6.05
CA SER A 44 0.08 20.61 5.05
C SER A 44 -0.30 20.20 3.63
N LYS A 45 -0.19 21.14 2.68
CA LYS A 45 -0.54 20.89 1.27
C LYS A 45 0.24 19.72 0.67
N ALA A 46 1.53 19.61 0.99
CA ALA A 46 2.38 18.53 0.48
C ALA A 46 1.90 17.16 0.99
N PHE A 47 1.64 17.03 2.30
CA PHE A 47 1.12 15.77 2.84
C PHE A 47 -0.29 15.45 2.34
N GLN A 48 -1.17 16.45 2.22
CA GLN A 48 -2.51 16.28 1.63
C GLN A 48 -2.45 15.82 0.17
N ARG A 49 -1.46 16.25 -0.61
CA ARG A 49 -1.29 15.83 -1.99
C ARG A 49 -0.74 14.40 -2.10
N VAL A 50 0.33 14.09 -1.36
CA VAL A 50 1.10 12.84 -1.55
C VAL A 50 0.52 11.67 -0.75
N ILE A 51 0.09 11.89 0.50
CA ILE A 51 -0.27 10.79 1.42
C ILE A 51 -1.72 10.89 1.93
N GLU A 52 -2.12 12.07 2.40
CA GLU A 52 -3.40 12.33 3.05
C GLU A 52 -4.52 12.67 2.05
N GLY A 53 -4.32 12.37 0.77
CA GLY A 53 -5.26 12.71 -0.32
C GLY A 53 -6.52 11.86 -0.36
N THR A 54 -6.69 10.89 0.54
CA THR A 54 -7.90 10.06 0.58
C THR A 54 -9.10 10.93 0.98
N PRO A 55 -10.11 11.10 0.11
CA PRO A 55 -11.24 11.96 0.42
C PRO A 55 -12.15 11.30 1.47
N ARG A 56 -12.90 12.13 2.20
CA ARG A 56 -13.83 11.67 3.24
C ARG A 56 -14.81 10.61 2.75
N VAL A 57 -15.28 10.70 1.51
CA VAL A 57 -16.19 9.70 0.90
C VAL A 57 -15.52 8.33 0.75
N GLY A 58 -14.23 8.28 0.38
CA GLY A 58 -13.45 7.05 0.34
C GLY A 58 -13.24 6.46 1.73
N GLY A 59 -12.96 7.30 2.72
CA GLY A 59 -12.88 6.91 4.12
C GLY A 59 -14.19 6.29 4.65
N ILE A 60 -15.35 6.89 4.35
CA ILE A 60 -16.66 6.36 4.75
C ILE A 60 -16.94 5.01 4.09
N TRP A 61 -16.58 4.85 2.81
CA TRP A 61 -16.73 3.58 2.12
C TRP A 61 -15.93 2.47 2.81
N ASN A 62 -14.65 2.72 3.09
CA ASN A 62 -13.78 1.78 3.80
C ASN A 62 -14.33 1.49 5.21
N LEU A 63 -14.78 2.52 5.94
CA LEU A 63 -15.32 2.37 7.29
C LEU A 63 -16.56 1.47 7.33
N LYS A 64 -17.51 1.63 6.39
CA LYS A 64 -18.72 0.79 6.31
C LYS A 64 -18.38 -0.70 6.15
N ARG A 65 -17.31 -1.02 5.43
CA ARG A 65 -16.79 -2.38 5.26
C ARG A 65 -16.12 -2.86 6.55
N LEU A 66 -15.23 -2.05 7.10
CA LEU A 66 -14.42 -2.36 8.28
C LEU A 66 -15.24 -2.51 9.57
N LEU A 67 -16.38 -1.83 9.71
CA LEU A 67 -17.28 -2.00 10.87
C LEU A 67 -17.86 -3.42 10.98
N LYS A 68 -17.74 -4.25 9.93
CA LYS A 68 -18.11 -5.67 9.95
C LYS A 68 -16.93 -6.58 10.31
N ASP A 69 -15.71 -6.06 10.32
CA ASP A 69 -14.49 -6.81 10.62
C ASP A 69 -14.19 -6.77 12.14
N LYS A 70 -14.32 -7.93 12.80
CA LYS A 70 -14.04 -8.08 14.23
C LYS A 70 -12.59 -7.74 14.59
N ASN A 71 -11.64 -7.92 13.67
CA ASN A 71 -10.24 -7.58 13.91
C ASN A 71 -10.08 -6.07 13.96
N PHE A 72 -10.63 -5.34 12.97
CA PHE A 72 -10.67 -3.87 12.97
C PHE A 72 -11.26 -3.32 14.27
N LEU A 73 -12.42 -3.82 14.69
CA LEU A 73 -13.11 -3.36 15.89
C LEU A 73 -12.26 -3.51 17.17
N LYS A 74 -11.44 -4.56 17.27
CA LYS A 74 -10.50 -4.76 18.38
C LYS A 74 -9.33 -3.80 18.33
N THR A 75 -8.89 -3.40 17.14
CA THR A 75 -7.74 -2.51 16.93
C THR A 75 -8.10 -1.02 17.08
N LEU A 76 -9.37 -0.65 16.96
CA LEU A 76 -9.86 0.73 17.02
C LEU A 76 -9.21 1.64 18.09
N PRO A 77 -9.07 1.22 19.36
CA PRO A 77 -8.48 2.07 20.40
C PRO A 77 -7.01 2.44 20.14
N LEU A 78 -6.27 1.62 19.40
CA LEU A 78 -4.89 1.91 18.99
C LEU A 78 -4.87 2.77 17.73
N LEU A 79 -5.71 2.48 16.74
CA LEU A 79 -5.76 3.21 15.46
C LEU A 79 -5.96 4.72 15.68
N GLN A 80 -6.89 5.12 16.56
CA GLN A 80 -7.18 6.53 16.84
C GLN A 80 -5.97 7.31 17.36
N LYS A 81 -4.98 6.64 17.98
CA LYS A 81 -3.75 7.30 18.43
C LYS A 81 -2.87 7.78 17.28
N SER A 82 -3.10 7.30 16.05
CA SER A 82 -2.44 7.86 14.85
C SER A 82 -2.89 9.31 14.64
N ASP A 83 -4.20 9.54 14.80
CA ASP A 83 -4.86 10.76 14.34
C ASP A 83 -4.90 11.88 15.38
N ILE A 84 -4.26 11.67 16.53
CA ILE A 84 -3.90 12.74 17.47
C ILE A 84 -2.58 13.42 17.11
N ILE A 85 -1.79 12.87 16.18
CA ILE A 85 -0.48 13.40 15.76
C ILE A 85 -0.61 14.00 14.36
N GLY A 86 -0.02 15.18 14.16
CA GLY A 86 0.13 15.81 12.85
C GLY A 86 -1.12 16.52 12.30
N LEU A 87 -2.23 16.57 13.06
CA LEU A 87 -3.48 17.24 12.69
C LEU A 87 -4.03 16.81 11.30
N PRO A 88 -4.42 15.55 11.09
CA PRO A 88 -5.06 15.16 9.83
C PRO A 88 -6.39 15.90 9.64
N LEU A 89 -6.67 16.28 8.39
CA LEU A 89 -7.93 16.92 8.01
C LEU A 89 -9.03 15.88 7.75
N ASN A 90 -10.28 16.36 7.69
CA ASN A 90 -11.45 15.58 7.24
C ASN A 90 -11.71 14.27 7.99
N THR A 91 -11.36 14.25 9.29
CA THR A 91 -11.56 13.08 10.14
C THR A 91 -13.05 12.69 10.23
N ILE A 92 -13.29 11.39 10.37
CA ILE A 92 -14.61 10.77 10.40
C ILE A 92 -14.86 10.32 11.84
N GLN A 93 -15.85 10.98 12.45
CA GLN A 93 -16.34 10.62 13.78
C GLN A 93 -17.43 9.55 13.69
N PHE A 94 -17.36 8.54 14.55
CA PHE A 94 -18.37 7.49 14.67
C PHE A 94 -18.38 6.91 16.08
N LYS A 95 -19.44 6.18 16.44
CA LYS A 95 -19.57 5.50 17.73
C LYS A 95 -19.55 4.00 17.56
N PHE A 96 -18.89 3.30 18.46
CA PHE A 96 -18.91 1.84 18.58
C PHE A 96 -18.81 1.43 20.05
N ASN A 97 -19.71 0.57 20.52
CA ASN A 97 -19.84 0.18 21.93
C ASN A 97 -19.79 1.38 22.88
N GLU A 98 -20.66 2.38 22.63
CA GLU A 98 -20.79 3.62 23.41
C GLU A 98 -19.56 4.54 23.46
N LYS A 99 -18.45 4.14 22.84
CA LYS A 99 -17.24 4.95 22.70
C LYS A 99 -17.24 5.71 21.38
N SER A 100 -16.83 6.97 21.43
CA SER A 100 -16.60 7.80 20.24
C SER A 100 -15.19 7.55 19.72
N TYR A 101 -15.06 7.40 18.40
CA TYR A 101 -13.80 7.29 17.69
C TYR A 101 -13.74 8.37 16.61
N ASN A 102 -12.54 8.85 16.33
CA ASN A 102 -12.27 9.79 15.25
C ASN A 102 -11.05 9.33 14.47
N LEU A 103 -11.22 9.07 13.17
CA LEU A 103 -10.15 8.55 12.30
C LEU A 103 -10.06 9.34 11.00
N SER A 104 -8.85 9.58 10.51
CA SER A 104 -8.65 10.16 9.18
C SER A 104 -9.01 9.15 8.10
N PRO A 105 -9.46 9.61 6.91
CA PRO A 105 -9.71 8.73 5.77
C PRO A 105 -8.50 7.85 5.41
N THR A 106 -7.29 8.39 5.55
CA THR A 106 -6.01 7.71 5.31
C THR A 106 -5.77 6.56 6.29
N THR A 107 -5.95 6.80 7.60
CA THR A 107 -5.85 5.74 8.62
C THR A 107 -6.86 4.62 8.36
N ILE A 108 -8.08 4.98 7.95
CA ILE A 108 -9.13 4.00 7.59
C ILE A 108 -8.75 3.21 6.32
N ARG A 109 -8.13 3.86 5.32
CA ARG A 109 -7.62 3.19 4.11
C ARG A 109 -6.53 2.17 4.46
N TYR A 110 -5.56 2.53 5.29
CA TYR A 110 -4.54 1.60 5.76
C TYR A 110 -5.14 0.44 6.56
N ALA A 111 -6.18 0.68 7.37
CA ALA A 111 -6.88 -0.41 8.07
C ALA A 111 -7.59 -1.37 7.09
N ASN A 112 -8.13 -0.85 5.98
CA ASN A 112 -8.68 -1.68 4.91
C ASN A 112 -7.58 -2.51 4.21
N ASN A 113 -6.41 -1.93 3.96
CA ASN A 113 -5.27 -2.65 3.39
C ASN A 113 -4.80 -3.79 4.32
N ALA A 114 -4.69 -3.52 5.63
CA ALA A 114 -4.36 -4.54 6.62
C ALA A 114 -5.40 -5.67 6.66
N SER A 115 -6.69 -5.34 6.66
CA SER A 115 -7.78 -6.34 6.60
C SER A 115 -7.75 -7.18 5.31
N ASN A 116 -7.48 -6.54 4.17
CA ASN A 116 -7.29 -7.26 2.90
C ASN A 116 -6.07 -8.19 2.96
N CYS A 117 -4.93 -7.76 3.49
CA CYS A 117 -3.75 -8.60 3.65
C CYS A 117 -4.01 -9.83 4.55
N VAL A 118 -4.69 -9.65 5.68
CA VAL A 118 -5.16 -10.78 6.52
C VAL A 118 -6.02 -11.74 5.71
N SER A 119 -6.91 -11.21 4.87
CA SER A 119 -7.84 -12.01 4.06
C SER A 119 -7.14 -12.79 2.95
N PHE A 120 -6.05 -12.27 2.40
CA PHE A 120 -5.35 -12.88 1.26
C PHE A 120 -4.20 -13.81 1.65
N PHE A 121 -3.53 -13.52 2.75
CA PHE A 121 -2.31 -14.21 3.16
C PHE A 121 -2.46 -14.91 4.52
N GLY A 122 -3.61 -14.73 5.19
CA GLY A 122 -3.86 -15.26 6.52
C GLY A 122 -3.23 -14.42 7.63
N LYS A 123 -3.43 -14.86 8.87
CA LYS A 123 -2.86 -14.21 10.06
C LYS A 123 -1.37 -14.51 10.24
N ASP A 124 -0.84 -15.48 9.51
CA ASP A 124 0.55 -15.91 9.62
C ASP A 124 1.52 -14.84 9.14
N ILE A 125 1.09 -13.86 8.36
CA ILE A 125 1.92 -12.68 8.05
C ILE A 125 2.27 -11.86 9.31
N PHE A 126 1.46 -11.95 10.37
CA PHE A 126 1.76 -11.32 11.67
C PHE A 126 2.50 -12.28 12.61
N LEU A 127 2.15 -13.57 12.57
CA LEU A 127 2.56 -14.57 13.56
C LEU A 127 3.81 -15.38 13.18
N GLY A 128 4.01 -15.61 11.88
CA GLY A 128 5.02 -16.51 11.33
C GLY A 128 6.36 -15.84 11.03
N ASN A 129 7.24 -16.55 10.31
CA ASN A 129 8.56 -16.07 9.92
C ASN A 129 8.52 -15.34 8.57
N THR A 130 7.55 -14.45 8.40
CA THR A 130 7.36 -13.68 7.18
C THR A 130 7.77 -12.23 7.41
N ASP A 131 8.85 -11.84 6.75
CA ASP A 131 9.27 -10.45 6.70
C ASP A 131 8.35 -9.67 5.76
N ILE A 132 8.11 -8.40 6.10
CA ILE A 132 7.24 -7.51 5.34
C ILE A 132 8.08 -6.35 4.84
N PHE A 133 8.14 -6.19 3.52
CA PHE A 133 8.87 -5.13 2.85
C PHE A 133 7.88 -4.11 2.30
N GLU A 134 7.87 -2.90 2.83
CA GLU A 134 7.04 -1.79 2.40
C GLU A 134 7.86 -0.84 1.52
N ILE A 135 7.39 -0.59 0.30
CA ILE A 135 7.98 0.38 -0.63
C ILE A 135 7.11 1.64 -0.60
N GLY A 136 7.68 2.75 -0.14
CA GLY A 136 7.01 4.05 0.02
C GLY A 136 6.03 4.06 1.19
N ALA A 137 6.56 4.21 2.40
CA ALA A 137 5.79 4.28 3.64
C ALA A 137 5.28 5.69 3.97
N GLY A 138 5.74 6.73 3.27
CA GLY A 138 5.31 8.11 3.45
C GLY A 138 5.75 8.66 4.81
N TYR A 139 4.81 8.76 5.76
CA TYR A 139 5.12 9.09 7.17
C TYR A 139 5.09 7.88 8.11
N GLY A 140 4.87 6.67 7.60
CA GLY A 140 4.85 5.43 8.40
C GLY A 140 3.48 5.04 8.92
N GLY A 141 2.41 5.67 8.43
CA GLY A 141 1.04 5.42 8.88
C GLY A 141 0.57 3.98 8.60
N GLU A 142 0.94 3.40 7.46
CA GLU A 142 0.53 2.03 7.11
C GLU A 142 1.20 0.99 8.02
N PHE A 143 2.53 1.04 8.18
CA PHE A 143 3.24 0.24 9.18
C PHE A 143 2.60 0.36 10.57
N LYS A 144 2.34 1.59 11.05
CA LYS A 144 1.71 1.81 12.35
C LYS A 144 0.38 1.06 12.48
N VAL A 145 -0.45 1.09 11.45
CA VAL A 145 -1.74 0.37 11.44
C VAL A 145 -1.55 -1.15 11.44
N PHE A 146 -0.63 -1.69 10.64
CA PHE A 146 -0.33 -3.13 10.67
C PHE A 146 0.22 -3.56 12.03
N ASN A 147 1.08 -2.75 12.63
CA ASN A 147 1.65 -3.03 13.94
C ASN A 147 0.58 -3.00 15.03
N ASP A 148 -0.35 -2.04 14.98
CA ASP A 148 -1.50 -2.00 15.88
C ASP A 148 -2.38 -3.24 15.76
N TYR A 149 -2.65 -3.71 14.53
CA TYR A 149 -3.36 -4.98 14.31
C TYR A 149 -2.63 -6.13 15.00
N SER A 150 -1.32 -6.22 14.82
CA SER A 150 -0.50 -7.26 15.45
C SER A 150 -0.55 -7.19 16.98
N VAL A 151 -0.43 -5.99 17.55
CA VAL A 151 -0.49 -5.77 19.00
C VAL A 151 -1.88 -6.09 19.55
N ALA A 152 -2.95 -5.58 18.94
CA ALA A 152 -4.32 -5.77 19.42
C ALA A 152 -4.79 -7.23 19.33
N LEU A 153 -4.36 -7.96 18.31
CA LEU A 153 -4.83 -9.32 18.05
C LEU A 153 -3.94 -10.40 18.67
N PHE A 154 -2.64 -10.12 18.77
CA PHE A 154 -1.63 -11.14 19.10
C PHE A 154 -0.65 -10.71 20.19
N ASN A 155 -0.74 -9.48 20.70
CA ASN A 155 0.18 -8.91 21.68
C ASN A 155 1.66 -9.01 21.24
N LYS A 156 1.91 -8.80 19.94
CA LYS A 156 3.25 -8.83 19.34
C LYS A 156 3.45 -7.63 18.41
N LYS A 157 4.63 -7.04 18.45
CA LYS A 157 5.05 -6.01 17.48
C LYS A 157 5.67 -6.66 16.23
N LEU A 158 5.56 -5.97 15.11
CA LEU A 158 6.16 -6.32 13.82
C LEU A 158 7.50 -5.63 13.57
N ASP A 159 7.95 -4.77 14.49
CA ASP A 159 9.18 -3.96 14.42
C ASP A 159 10.34 -4.67 13.70
N THR A 160 10.78 -5.85 14.19
CA THR A 160 11.94 -6.56 13.63
C THR A 160 11.67 -7.28 12.31
N LYS A 161 10.41 -7.41 11.89
CA LYS A 161 9.98 -8.09 10.65
C LYS A 161 9.59 -7.09 9.56
N TRP A 162 9.40 -5.83 9.90
CA TRP A 162 8.95 -4.81 8.97
C TRP A 162 10.13 -4.01 8.47
N HIS A 163 10.29 -3.96 7.16
CA HIS A 163 11.38 -3.32 6.45
C HIS A 163 10.81 -2.25 5.54
N ILE A 164 11.25 -1.01 5.72
CA ILE A 164 10.79 0.15 4.96
C ILE A 164 11.88 0.56 3.97
N TYR A 165 11.48 0.69 2.70
CA TYR A 165 12.23 1.40 1.67
C TYR A 165 11.51 2.69 1.33
N ASP A 166 12.16 3.83 1.54
CA ASP A 166 11.61 5.15 1.23
C ASP A 166 12.73 6.16 0.95
N LEU A 167 12.37 7.37 0.54
CA LEU A 167 13.28 8.50 0.39
C LEU A 167 13.92 8.85 1.75
N PRO A 168 15.20 9.27 1.78
CA PRO A 168 15.85 9.70 3.01
C PRO A 168 15.08 10.79 3.78
N SER A 169 14.46 11.72 3.07
CA SER A 169 13.61 12.78 3.65
C SER A 169 12.38 12.18 4.36
N SER A 170 11.69 11.23 3.72
CA SER A 170 10.56 10.51 4.30
C SER A 170 10.95 9.65 5.50
N ILE A 171 12.11 8.98 5.47
CA ILE A 171 12.62 8.18 6.60
C ILE A 171 12.74 9.01 7.88
N ALA A 172 13.17 10.27 7.80
CA ALA A 172 13.31 11.13 8.98
C ALA A 172 11.96 11.41 9.66
N VAL A 173 10.92 11.75 8.89
CA VAL A 173 9.57 11.97 9.44
C VAL A 173 8.94 10.66 9.93
N ILE A 174 9.18 9.52 9.24
CA ILE A 174 8.73 8.19 9.68
C ILE A 174 9.26 7.87 11.08
N LYS A 175 10.57 8.03 11.29
CA LYS A 175 11.22 7.80 12.59
C LYS A 175 10.60 8.66 13.69
N LYS A 176 10.39 9.94 13.43
CA LYS A 176 9.78 10.86 14.39
C LYS A 176 8.35 10.44 14.74
N PHE A 177 7.51 10.20 13.73
CA PHE A 177 6.11 9.77 13.92
C PHE A 177 6.00 8.45 14.70
N LEU A 178 6.78 7.43 14.34
CA LEU A 178 6.71 6.11 14.97
C LEU A 178 7.28 6.09 16.39
N SER A 179 8.19 7.01 16.73
CA SER A 179 8.73 7.13 18.09
C SER A 179 7.65 7.40 19.15
N HIS A 180 6.56 8.11 18.79
CA HIS A 180 5.43 8.36 19.69
C HIS A 180 4.67 7.08 20.09
N PHE A 181 4.90 5.97 19.38
CA PHE A 181 4.28 4.67 19.65
C PHE A 181 5.29 3.63 20.14
N ASN A 182 6.57 4.00 20.26
CA ASN A 182 7.69 3.07 20.49
C ASN A 182 7.70 1.92 19.46
N TYR A 183 7.44 2.25 18.19
CA TYR A 183 7.51 1.29 17.09
C TYR A 183 8.77 1.54 16.27
N LEU A 184 9.56 0.50 16.04
CA LEU A 184 10.91 0.60 15.46
C LEU A 184 11.07 -0.37 14.28
N PRO A 185 10.56 -0.05 13.08
CA PRO A 185 10.79 -0.88 11.90
C PRO A 185 12.25 -0.79 11.46
N ASN A 186 12.68 -1.74 10.62
CA ASN A 186 13.96 -1.67 9.92
C ASN A 186 13.87 -0.71 8.74
N PHE A 187 14.88 0.12 8.53
CA PHE A 187 14.98 1.01 7.37
C PHE A 187 16.10 0.50 6.48
N ASN A 188 15.77 0.22 5.22
CA ASN A 188 16.68 -0.43 4.29
C ASN A 188 17.03 0.49 3.12
N GLU A 189 18.22 0.30 2.57
CA GLU A 189 18.69 0.97 1.35
C GLU A 189 18.85 -0.06 0.22
N LEU A 190 18.33 0.25 -0.96
CA LEU A 190 18.25 -0.71 -2.08
C LEU A 190 19.62 -1.30 -2.49
N LYS A 191 20.72 -0.56 -2.28
CA LYS A 191 22.09 -1.00 -2.63
C LYS A 191 22.84 -1.75 -1.54
N LYS A 192 22.47 -1.61 -0.27
CA LYS A 192 23.19 -2.22 0.87
C LYS A 192 22.62 -3.58 1.27
N ASP A 193 21.33 -3.81 1.02
CA ASP A 193 20.61 -4.97 1.57
C ASP A 193 20.24 -6.02 0.52
N SER A 194 20.71 -5.86 -0.72
CA SER A 194 20.46 -6.83 -1.80
C SER A 194 21.45 -7.99 -1.73
N THR A 195 21.24 -8.93 -0.82
CA THR A 195 21.60 -10.34 -1.02
C THR A 195 21.07 -11.22 0.12
N GLU A 196 20.50 -12.36 -0.27
CA GLU A 196 20.18 -13.53 0.56
C GLU A 196 19.07 -13.36 1.64
N LYS A 197 17.91 -14.00 1.41
CA LYS A 197 16.78 -14.28 2.36
C LYS A 197 15.50 -13.44 2.21
N ASN A 198 14.95 -13.37 1.01
CA ASN A 198 13.62 -12.77 0.82
C ASN A 198 12.56 -13.76 0.27
N SER A 199 12.85 -15.08 0.31
CA SER A 199 11.98 -16.12 -0.28
C SER A 199 10.73 -16.46 0.54
N ASN A 200 10.60 -15.96 1.78
CA ASN A 200 9.39 -16.12 2.59
C ASN A 200 8.88 -14.78 3.13
N SER A 201 8.69 -13.81 2.24
CA SER A 201 8.25 -12.46 2.59
C SER A 201 6.97 -12.01 1.89
N LEU A 202 6.41 -10.91 2.38
CA LEU A 202 5.38 -10.13 1.73
C LEU A 202 5.96 -8.77 1.32
N VAL A 203 5.85 -8.41 0.04
CA VAL A 203 6.09 -7.04 -0.41
C VAL A 203 4.78 -6.27 -0.52
N ILE A 204 4.75 -5.04 -0.01
CA ILE A 204 3.63 -4.11 -0.06
C ILE A 204 4.08 -2.82 -0.74
N SER A 205 3.30 -2.36 -1.71
CA SER A 205 3.47 -1.02 -2.29
C SER A 205 2.14 -0.44 -2.70
N ASN A 206 1.72 0.62 -2.02
CA ASN A 206 0.44 1.29 -2.28
C ASN A 206 0.68 2.67 -2.88
N GLY A 207 0.77 2.73 -4.22
CA GLY A 207 1.06 3.93 -5.01
C GLY A 207 2.53 4.03 -5.43
N ALA A 208 3.46 3.99 -4.47
CA ALA A 208 4.86 4.37 -4.66
C ALA A 208 5.59 3.65 -5.81
N PHE A 209 5.56 2.32 -5.88
CA PHE A 209 6.23 1.60 -6.97
C PHE A 209 5.66 1.97 -8.35
N SER A 210 4.37 2.29 -8.43
CA SER A 210 3.74 2.74 -9.68
C SER A 210 3.91 4.24 -9.98
N GLU A 211 4.62 4.97 -9.13
CA GLU A 211 5.04 6.36 -9.33
C GLU A 211 6.54 6.46 -9.70
N MET A 212 7.22 5.32 -9.83
CA MET A 212 8.61 5.24 -10.27
C MET A 212 8.70 5.09 -11.79
N THR A 213 9.86 5.46 -12.34
CA THR A 213 10.19 5.37 -13.77
C THR A 213 11.62 4.85 -13.96
N GLY A 214 12.04 4.61 -15.21
CA GLY A 214 13.45 4.35 -15.53
C GLY A 214 14.02 3.09 -14.88
N SER A 215 15.30 3.13 -14.52
CA SER A 215 16.02 1.99 -13.92
C SER A 215 15.56 1.70 -12.50
N LEU A 216 15.01 2.70 -11.78
CA LEU A 216 14.53 2.56 -10.41
C LEU A 216 13.48 1.44 -10.28
N LEU A 217 12.59 1.31 -11.27
CA LEU A 217 11.61 0.22 -11.34
C LEU A 217 12.29 -1.15 -11.42
N ASP A 218 13.30 -1.28 -12.28
CA ASP A 218 14.05 -2.53 -12.43
C ASP A 218 14.83 -2.87 -11.15
N GLU A 219 15.45 -1.88 -10.51
CA GLU A 219 16.22 -2.08 -9.29
C GLU A 219 15.33 -2.54 -8.11
N TYR A 220 14.18 -1.89 -7.87
CA TYR A 220 13.21 -2.34 -6.87
C TYR A 220 12.61 -3.69 -7.20
N PHE A 221 12.34 -3.94 -8.48
CA PHE A 221 11.81 -5.22 -8.90
C PHE A 221 12.78 -6.35 -8.60
N GLU A 222 14.04 -6.23 -9.00
CA GLU A 222 15.01 -7.32 -8.81
C GLU A 222 15.43 -7.49 -7.34
N ALA A 223 15.55 -6.41 -6.57
CA ALA A 223 16.01 -6.48 -5.19
C ALA A 223 14.91 -6.90 -4.18
N VAL A 224 13.67 -6.43 -4.37
CA VAL A 224 12.62 -6.55 -3.35
C VAL A 224 11.44 -7.38 -3.83
N ILE A 225 10.97 -7.19 -5.06
CA ILE A 225 9.70 -7.77 -5.53
C ILE A 225 9.89 -9.18 -6.11
N SER A 226 10.90 -9.38 -6.96
CA SER A 226 11.17 -10.64 -7.64
C SER A 226 11.53 -11.77 -6.66
N PRO A 227 12.25 -11.52 -5.54
CA PRO A 227 12.52 -12.57 -4.55
C PRO A 227 11.32 -12.88 -3.64
N ALA A 228 10.39 -11.94 -3.45
CA ALA A 228 9.30 -12.05 -2.49
C ALA A 228 8.32 -13.19 -2.83
N LYS A 229 7.75 -13.80 -1.79
CA LYS A 229 6.79 -14.90 -1.92
C LYS A 229 5.37 -14.39 -2.13
N TYR A 230 5.01 -13.33 -1.42
CA TYR A 230 3.70 -12.70 -1.44
C TYR A 230 3.82 -11.25 -1.89
N GLY A 231 2.76 -10.72 -2.50
CA GLY A 231 2.74 -9.33 -2.94
C GLY A 231 1.36 -8.71 -2.83
N TYR A 232 1.29 -7.47 -2.36
CA TYR A 232 0.09 -6.64 -2.31
C TYR A 232 0.40 -5.25 -2.88
N PHE A 233 -0.22 -4.92 -4.02
CA PHE A 233 0.05 -3.66 -4.72
C PHE A 233 -1.27 -2.96 -5.04
N ILE A 234 -1.40 -1.72 -4.60
CA ILE A 234 -2.38 -0.78 -5.15
C ILE A 234 -1.60 0.11 -6.12
N SER A 235 -1.85 -0.03 -7.42
CA SER A 235 -1.00 0.57 -8.46
C SER A 235 -1.77 1.40 -9.47
N ASN A 236 -1.16 2.50 -9.94
CA ASN A 236 -1.67 3.44 -10.94
C ASN A 236 -0.72 3.58 -12.14
N PHE A 237 -0.10 2.48 -12.59
CA PHE A 237 0.98 2.50 -13.58
C PHE A 237 0.62 3.26 -14.87
N GLU A 238 -0.59 3.08 -15.39
CA GLU A 238 -1.04 3.71 -16.64
C GLU A 238 -1.11 5.24 -16.57
N ILE A 239 -1.18 5.80 -15.35
CA ILE A 239 -1.29 7.25 -15.12
C ILE A 239 0.04 7.81 -14.62
N GLN A 240 0.71 7.11 -13.71
CA GLN A 240 1.83 7.64 -12.93
C GLN A 240 3.22 7.17 -13.39
N SER A 241 3.30 6.15 -14.24
CA SER A 241 4.58 5.55 -14.65
C SER A 241 4.71 5.47 -16.17
N GLU A 242 3.79 4.79 -16.85
CA GLU A 242 3.83 4.57 -18.30
C GLU A 242 3.97 5.87 -19.12
N PRO A 243 3.21 6.95 -18.85
CA PRO A 243 3.35 8.20 -19.60
C PRO A 243 4.73 8.86 -19.50
N PHE A 244 5.50 8.48 -18.49
CA PHE A 244 6.82 9.04 -18.18
C PHE A 244 7.96 8.05 -18.47
N GLY A 245 7.72 7.05 -19.33
CA GLY A 245 8.72 6.05 -19.74
C GLY A 245 8.92 4.91 -18.73
N GLY A 246 8.02 4.78 -17.75
CA GLY A 246 8.02 3.71 -16.78
C GLY A 246 7.30 2.43 -17.24
N TRP A 247 6.70 1.70 -16.32
CA TRP A 247 6.00 0.44 -16.59
C TRP A 247 4.50 0.67 -16.70
N ASN A 248 3.82 -0.25 -17.39
CA ASN A 248 2.38 -0.44 -17.31
C ASN A 248 2.05 -1.74 -16.56
N THR A 249 0.77 -1.94 -16.22
CA THR A 249 0.34 -3.15 -15.50
C THR A 249 0.71 -4.43 -16.25
N LYS A 250 0.59 -4.43 -17.59
CA LYS A 250 0.91 -5.61 -18.42
C LYS A 250 2.38 -5.98 -18.32
N LYS A 251 3.29 -5.00 -18.37
CA LYS A 251 4.73 -5.20 -18.23
C LYS A 251 5.06 -5.72 -16.82
N PHE A 252 4.47 -5.14 -15.78
CA PHE A 252 4.67 -5.60 -14.40
C PHE A 252 4.27 -7.07 -14.22
N ILE A 253 3.06 -7.46 -14.66
CA ILE A 253 2.59 -8.86 -14.59
C ILE A 253 3.47 -9.80 -15.40
N MET A 254 3.91 -9.38 -16.59
CA MET A 254 4.83 -10.18 -17.40
C MET A 254 6.16 -10.42 -16.67
N ARG A 255 6.72 -9.40 -16.00
CA ARG A 255 7.96 -9.52 -15.22
C ARG A 255 7.77 -10.47 -14.03
N LEU A 256 6.66 -10.36 -13.30
CA LEU A 256 6.31 -11.28 -12.20
C LEU A 256 6.22 -12.74 -12.70
N LYS A 257 5.56 -12.98 -13.83
CA LYS A 257 5.47 -14.33 -14.42
C LYS A 257 6.83 -14.87 -14.85
N LYS A 258 7.71 -14.01 -15.41
CA LYS A 258 9.07 -14.40 -15.79
C LYS A 258 9.92 -14.84 -14.58
N CYS A 259 9.67 -14.33 -13.38
CA CYS A 259 10.33 -14.79 -12.15
C CYS A 259 9.56 -15.91 -11.40
N GLY A 260 8.64 -16.60 -12.08
CA GLY A 260 7.95 -17.78 -11.55
C GLY A 260 6.69 -17.51 -10.73
N LYS A 261 6.24 -16.24 -10.61
CA LYS A 261 4.96 -15.89 -9.96
C LYS A 261 3.82 -16.11 -10.94
N ASN A 262 3.33 -17.34 -11.01
CA ASN A 262 2.28 -17.75 -11.94
C ASN A 262 0.85 -17.48 -11.44
N ASP A 263 0.69 -17.19 -10.14
CA ASP A 263 -0.58 -16.96 -9.46
C ASP A 263 -0.92 -15.47 -9.28
N VAL A 264 -0.35 -14.60 -10.13
CA VAL A 264 -0.62 -13.16 -10.11
C VAL A 264 -2.05 -12.88 -10.52
N ALA A 265 -2.80 -12.17 -9.68
CA ALA A 265 -4.18 -11.77 -9.91
C ALA A 265 -4.34 -10.25 -9.82
N ILE A 266 -5.10 -9.68 -10.77
CA ILE A 266 -5.70 -8.35 -10.60
C ILE A 266 -7.08 -8.59 -9.99
N LEU A 267 -7.28 -8.14 -8.76
CA LEU A 267 -8.54 -8.33 -8.06
C LEU A 267 -9.54 -7.21 -8.41
N PRO A 268 -10.86 -7.49 -8.38
CA PRO A 268 -11.88 -6.50 -8.70
C PRO A 268 -11.85 -5.32 -7.71
N ALA A 269 -11.56 -4.12 -8.20
CA ALA A 269 -11.32 -2.94 -7.37
C ALA A 269 -12.56 -2.56 -6.55
N GLU A 270 -13.77 -2.72 -7.10
CA GLU A 270 -15.05 -2.45 -6.46
C GLU A 270 -15.30 -3.27 -5.18
N LYS A 271 -14.59 -4.39 -5.02
CA LYS A 271 -14.70 -5.26 -3.85
C LYS A 271 -13.71 -4.91 -2.74
N TYR A 272 -12.55 -4.37 -3.09
CA TYR A 272 -11.40 -4.29 -2.17
C TYR A 272 -10.85 -2.87 -1.99
N LEU A 273 -11.07 -2.00 -2.96
CA LEU A 273 -10.57 -0.62 -3.00
C LEU A 273 -11.72 0.37 -2.88
N SER A 274 -11.43 1.55 -2.33
CA SER A 274 -12.44 2.59 -2.18
C SER A 274 -12.86 3.16 -3.53
N TYR A 275 -14.03 3.81 -3.58
CA TYR A 275 -14.47 4.51 -4.78
C TYR A 275 -13.42 5.52 -5.29
N PHE A 276 -12.67 6.15 -4.38
CA PHE A 276 -11.58 7.05 -4.75
C PHE A 276 -10.46 6.34 -5.52
N ASP A 277 -9.99 5.20 -5.01
CA ASP A 277 -8.97 4.39 -5.69
C ASP A 277 -9.48 3.92 -7.08
N GLN A 278 -10.76 3.55 -7.17
CA GLN A 278 -11.37 3.15 -8.45
C GLN A 278 -11.38 4.31 -9.46
N GLN A 279 -11.75 5.52 -9.04
CA GLN A 279 -11.74 6.71 -9.90
C GLN A 279 -10.32 7.13 -10.30
N ALA A 280 -9.33 6.86 -9.44
CA ALA A 280 -7.92 7.05 -9.75
C ALA A 280 -7.36 5.96 -10.70
N GLY A 281 -8.19 5.03 -11.17
CA GLY A 281 -7.75 3.94 -12.04
C GLY A 281 -6.89 2.89 -11.33
N SER A 282 -6.91 2.87 -9.99
CA SER A 282 -6.08 1.96 -9.20
C SER A 282 -6.48 0.51 -9.39
N LYS A 283 -5.45 -0.32 -9.56
CA LYS A 283 -5.57 -1.77 -9.63
C LYS A 283 -5.00 -2.39 -8.37
N LEU A 284 -5.72 -3.37 -7.84
CA LEU A 284 -5.21 -4.22 -6.77
C LEU A 284 -4.57 -5.47 -7.38
N ILE A 285 -3.24 -5.54 -7.33
CA ILE A 285 -2.47 -6.66 -7.86
C ILE A 285 -1.92 -7.47 -6.68
N VAL A 286 -2.16 -8.77 -6.68
CA VAL A 286 -1.69 -9.69 -5.64
C VAL A 286 -1.03 -10.93 -6.23
N PHE A 287 -0.10 -11.54 -5.51
CA PHE A 287 0.47 -12.86 -5.81
C PHE A 287 0.81 -13.62 -4.54
N GLY A 288 0.97 -14.95 -4.63
CA GLY A 288 1.18 -15.82 -3.48
C GLY A 288 -0.04 -16.01 -2.58
N HIS A 289 -1.21 -15.50 -2.97
CA HIS A 289 -2.38 -15.45 -2.10
C HIS A 289 -3.12 -16.78 -1.97
N THR A 290 -3.71 -17.05 -0.81
CA THR A 290 -4.45 -18.29 -0.53
C THR A 290 -5.90 -18.25 -1.00
N ALA A 291 -6.44 -17.06 -1.29
CA ALA A 291 -7.84 -16.89 -1.68
C ALA A 291 -8.23 -17.61 -2.99
N LEU A 292 -7.27 -18.09 -3.79
CA LEU A 292 -7.54 -18.96 -4.96
C LEU A 292 -7.35 -20.46 -4.67
N LYS A 293 -6.74 -20.84 -3.54
CA LYS A 293 -6.42 -22.25 -3.22
C LYS A 293 -7.55 -22.98 -2.49
N ASP A 294 -8.38 -22.27 -1.70
CA ASP A 294 -9.45 -22.89 -0.90
C ASP A 294 -10.87 -22.76 -1.49
N ASP A 295 -11.01 -22.31 -2.73
CA ASP A 295 -12.31 -21.85 -3.23
C ASP A 295 -12.86 -22.60 -4.45
N LYS A 296 -12.98 -23.93 -4.34
CA LYS A 296 -13.83 -24.70 -5.26
C LYS A 296 -15.30 -24.21 -5.26
N SER A 297 -15.74 -23.49 -4.22
CA SER A 297 -17.04 -22.81 -4.17
C SER A 297 -17.08 -21.50 -4.95
N LYS A 298 -16.07 -20.62 -4.90
CA LYS A 298 -16.07 -19.35 -5.65
C LYS A 298 -15.60 -19.45 -7.10
N ILE A 299 -15.03 -20.58 -7.55
CA ILE A 299 -14.88 -20.84 -8.98
C ILE A 299 -16.26 -20.84 -9.67
N LYS A 300 -17.31 -21.33 -9.01
CA LYS A 300 -18.69 -21.19 -9.50
C LYS A 300 -19.12 -19.73 -9.58
N ASP A 301 -18.77 -18.91 -8.58
CA ASP A 301 -19.11 -17.49 -8.58
C ASP A 301 -18.36 -16.70 -9.67
N ILE A 302 -17.09 -17.03 -9.94
CA ILE A 302 -16.32 -16.40 -11.03
C ILE A 302 -16.86 -16.84 -12.40
N ILE A 303 -17.22 -18.12 -12.55
CA ILE A 303 -17.88 -18.61 -13.78
C ILE A 303 -19.25 -17.97 -13.93
N LEU A 304 -20.02 -17.83 -12.84
CA LEU A 304 -21.33 -17.20 -12.84
C LEU A 304 -21.24 -15.71 -13.16
N ILE A 305 -20.26 -14.99 -12.61
CA ILE A 305 -19.99 -13.58 -12.92
C ILE A 305 -19.60 -13.43 -14.40
N LYS A 306 -18.68 -14.25 -14.91
CA LYS A 306 -18.32 -14.23 -16.34
C LYS A 306 -19.48 -14.63 -17.25
N PHE A 307 -20.38 -15.50 -16.78
CA PHE A 307 -21.58 -15.90 -17.51
C PHE A 307 -22.63 -14.78 -17.51
N ILE A 308 -22.79 -14.05 -16.40
CA ILE A 308 -23.65 -12.86 -16.32
C ILE A 308 -23.10 -11.74 -17.22
N GLU A 309 -21.80 -11.44 -17.16
CA GLU A 309 -21.15 -10.48 -18.06
C GLU A 309 -21.31 -10.86 -19.54
N PHE A 310 -21.25 -12.16 -19.86
CA PHE A 310 -21.52 -12.65 -21.21
C PHE A 310 -23.00 -12.45 -21.61
N LEU A 311 -23.94 -12.76 -20.73
CA LEU A 311 -25.37 -12.56 -20.98
C LEU A 311 -25.72 -11.07 -21.16
N ASP A 312 -25.16 -10.19 -20.32
CA ASP A 312 -25.34 -8.75 -20.43
C ASP A 312 -24.76 -8.23 -21.76
N SER A 313 -23.58 -8.72 -22.18
CA SER A 313 -22.99 -8.37 -23.47
C SER A 313 -23.81 -8.85 -24.67
N CYS A 314 -24.52 -9.98 -24.51
CA CYS A 314 -25.44 -10.51 -25.51
C CYS A 314 -26.74 -9.69 -25.53
N GLU A 315 -27.26 -9.28 -24.38
CA GLU A 315 -28.46 -8.43 -24.28
C GLU A 315 -28.24 -7.05 -24.92
N ASP A 316 -27.06 -6.47 -24.73
CA ASP A 316 -26.65 -5.23 -25.40
C ASP A 316 -26.46 -5.41 -26.92
N PHE A 317 -25.98 -6.57 -27.36
CA PHE A 317 -25.91 -6.92 -28.79
C PHE A 317 -27.31 -7.04 -29.42
N PHE A 318 -28.27 -7.64 -28.71
CA PHE A 318 -29.65 -7.78 -29.20
C PHE A 318 -30.41 -6.45 -29.17
N LYS A 319 -30.26 -5.62 -28.12
CA LYS A 319 -30.88 -4.29 -28.06
C LYS A 319 -30.36 -3.37 -29.18
N ASN A 320 -29.07 -3.42 -29.50
CA ASN A 320 -28.48 -2.59 -30.57
C ASN A 320 -28.81 -3.06 -31.99
N LYS A 321 -29.18 -4.34 -32.18
CA LYS A 321 -29.51 -4.89 -33.51
C LYS A 321 -31.01 -4.79 -33.86
N PHE A 322 -31.90 -4.69 -32.86
CA PHE A 322 -33.35 -4.62 -33.07
C PHE A 322 -33.96 -3.21 -32.92
N LEU A 323 -33.20 -2.21 -32.47
CA LEU A 323 -33.63 -0.80 -32.43
C LEU A 323 -33.18 0.01 -33.67
N LYS A 324 -32.70 -0.65 -34.72
CA LYS A 324 -32.27 -0.02 -35.99
C LYS A 324 -33.08 -0.43 -37.23
N ASN A 325 -34.25 -1.06 -37.04
CA ASN A 325 -35.20 -1.31 -38.14
C ASN A 325 -36.50 -0.56 -37.89
#